data_AF-A0A4D8PMR7-F1
#
_entry.id   AF-A0A4D8PMR7-F1
#
_cell.length_a   1.000
_cell.length_b   1.000
_cell.length_c   1.000
_cell.angle_alpha   90.00
_cell.angle_beta   90.00
_cell.angle_gamma   90.00
#
_symmetry.space_group_name_H-M   'P 1'
#
loop_
_entity.id
_entity.type
_entity.pdbx_description
1 polymer ?
#
loop_
_entity_poly.entity_id
_entity_poly.type
_entity_poly.pdbx_seq_one_letter_code
_entity_poly.pdbx_strand_id
1 'polypeptide(L)'
;MRCEYDTVLTLALGPAERQYDARIQYRGGRWEANIDRVEIRMADEWVAVPWALELLEDSGSLYDELRAHVVGRLADAREMARSDR
;
A
#
# COMPACT_ATOMS: atom_id res chain seq x y z
N MET A 1 -6.93 0.98 13.03
CA MET A 1 -5.94 -0.11 13.09
C MET A 1 -4.82 0.23 12.12
N ARG A 2 -3.55 0.10 12.51
CA ARG A 2 -2.42 0.27 11.58
C ARG A 2 -2.13 -1.09 10.95
N CYS A 3 -2.01 -1.10 9.64
CA CYS A 3 -1.81 -2.32 8.86
C CYS A 3 -0.70 -2.09 7.84
N GLU A 4 -0.15 -3.19 7.35
CA GLU A 4 0.84 -3.19 6.28
C GLU A 4 0.43 -4.17 5.18
N TYR A 5 0.87 -3.88 3.96
CA TYR A 5 0.67 -4.70 2.79
C TYR A 5 1.93 -4.64 1.92
N ASP A 6 2.58 -5.78 1.75
CA ASP A 6 3.76 -5.92 0.88
C ASP A 6 3.31 -6.25 -0.55
N THR A 7 3.89 -5.56 -1.53
CA THR A 7 3.57 -5.63 -2.96
C THR A 7 4.80 -5.29 -3.80
N VAL A 8 4.65 -5.25 -5.13
CA VAL A 8 5.70 -4.79 -6.05
C VAL A 8 5.23 -3.50 -6.71
N LEU A 9 6.04 -2.45 -6.62
CA LEU A 9 5.84 -1.21 -7.37
C LEU A 9 6.73 -1.22 -8.61
N THR A 10 6.11 -1.08 -9.78
CA THR A 10 6.81 -0.80 -11.03
C THR A 10 6.87 0.71 -11.21
N LEU A 11 8.08 1.26 -11.24
CA LEU A 11 8.32 2.69 -11.40
C LEU A 11 9.12 2.95 -12.67
N ALA A 12 8.59 3.84 -13.52
CA ALA A 12 9.28 4.36 -14.69
C ALA A 12 10.19 5.53 -14.28
N LEU A 13 11.40 5.22 -13.78
CA LEU A 13 12.39 6.23 -13.40
C LEU A 13 13.30 6.53 -14.60
N GLY A 14 12.80 7.36 -15.52
CA GLY A 14 13.50 7.71 -16.76
C GLY A 14 13.31 6.68 -17.87
N PRO A 15 14.35 6.34 -18.67
CA PRO A 15 14.20 5.46 -19.84
C PRO A 15 14.04 3.98 -19.49
N ALA A 16 14.06 3.62 -18.20
CA ALA A 16 13.94 2.25 -17.74
C ALA A 16 12.84 2.12 -16.68
N GLU A 17 11.98 1.13 -16.87
CA GLU A 17 11.09 0.65 -15.82
C GLU A 17 11.87 -0.23 -14.86
N ARG A 18 11.64 -0.03 -13.56
CA ARG A 18 12.23 -0.86 -12.51
C ARG A 18 11.16 -1.30 -11.53
N GLN A 19 11.29 -2.53 -11.07
CA GLN A 19 10.44 -3.10 -10.02
C GLN A 19 11.14 -2.97 -8.68
N TYR A 20 10.35 -2.60 -7.67
CA TYR A 20 10.78 -2.50 -6.28
C TYR A 20 9.81 -3.26 -5.41
N ASP A 21 10.31 -4.11 -4.51
CA ASP A 21 9.50 -4.60 -3.41
C ASP A 21 9.09 -3.40 -2.57
N ALA A 22 7.79 -3.26 -2.34
CA ALA A 22 7.17 -2.13 -1.71
C ALA A 22 6.32 -2.57 -0.53
N ARG A 23 6.31 -1.76 0.51
CA ARG A 23 5.47 -1.91 1.68
C ARG A 23 4.58 -0.70 1.82
N ILE A 24 3.28 -0.94 1.72
CA ILE A 24 2.24 0.08 1.89
C ILE A 24 1.75 -0.01 3.32
N GLN A 25 1.99 1.05 4.09
CA GLN A 25 1.42 1.18 5.43
C GLN A 25 0.17 2.06 5.35
N TYR A 26 -0.89 1.61 6.01
CA TYR A 26 -2.18 2.28 5.95
C TYR A 26 -2.94 2.18 7.27
N ARG A 27 -3.83 3.13 7.48
CA ARG A 27 -4.82 3.12 8.56
C ARG A 27 -6.17 2.66 8.01
N GLY A 28 -6.58 1.49 8.49
CA GLY A 28 -7.90 0.93 8.20
C GLY A 28 -8.99 1.46 9.12
N GLY A 29 -10.00 2.09 8.53
CA GLY A 29 -11.32 2.39 9.10
C GLY A 29 -12.36 1.33 8.70
N ARG A 30 -13.64 1.52 9.08
CA ARG A 30 -14.69 0.53 8.78
C ARG A 30 -14.94 0.38 7.28
N TRP A 31 -14.89 1.49 6.54
CA TRP A 31 -15.22 1.58 5.12
C TRP A 31 -14.15 2.30 4.29
N GLU A 32 -13.03 2.64 4.91
CA GLU A 32 -11.97 3.43 4.30
C GLU A 32 -10.61 2.88 4.72
N ALA A 33 -9.64 2.98 3.82
CA ALA A 33 -8.24 2.80 4.12
C ALA A 33 -7.52 4.07 3.64
N ASN A 34 -6.78 4.71 4.54
CA ASN A 34 -5.93 5.84 4.17
C ASN A 34 -4.48 5.36 4.18
N ILE A 35 -3.80 5.52 3.05
CA ILE A 35 -2.39 5.15 2.91
C ILE A 35 -1.57 6.23 3.61
N ASP A 36 -0.72 5.82 4.55
CA ASP A 36 0.07 6.75 5.36
C ASP A 36 1.53 6.81 4.91
N ARG A 37 2.02 5.72 4.32
CA ARG A 37 3.44 5.60 3.93
C ARG A 37 3.63 4.53 2.87
N VAL A 38 4.54 4.81 1.95
CA VAL A 38 5.14 3.84 1.05
C VAL A 38 6.62 3.67 1.42
N GLU A 39 7.05 2.44 1.59
CA GLU A 39 8.45 2.07 1.76
C GLU A 39 8.86 1.16 0.61
N ILE A 40 10.12 1.23 0.17
CA ILE A 40 10.68 0.29 -0.80
C ILE A 40 11.88 -0.44 -0.20
N ARG A 41 12.09 -1.68 -0.60
CA ARG A 41 13.23 -2.48 -0.19
C ARG A 41 14.47 -1.98 -0.92
N MET A 42 15.45 -1.47 -0.17
CA MET A 42 16.78 -1.15 -0.69
C MET A 42 17.80 -1.99 0.07
N ALA A 43 18.49 -2.87 -0.66
CA ALA A 43 19.37 -3.88 -0.06
C ALA A 43 18.64 -4.62 1.09
N ASP A 44 19.15 -4.50 2.32
CA ASP A 44 18.58 -5.16 3.49
C ASP A 44 17.67 -4.28 4.37
N GLU A 45 17.27 -3.11 3.88
CA GLU A 45 16.48 -2.14 4.64
C GLU A 45 15.20 -1.70 3.90
N TRP A 46 14.18 -1.34 4.69
CA TRP A 46 12.96 -0.69 4.18
C TRP A 46 13.15 0.81 4.28
N VAL A 47 13.10 1.49 3.14
CA VAL A 47 13.33 2.93 3.05
C VAL A 47 12.03 3.63 2.70
N ALA A 48 11.60 4.55 3.55
CA ALA A 48 10.43 5.39 3.28
C ALA A 48 10.70 6.29 2.06
N VAL A 49 9.75 6.30 1.13
CA VAL A 49 9.82 7.10 -0.10
C VAL A 49 8.60 8.02 -0.20
N PRO A 50 8.63 9.21 0.44
CA PRO A 50 7.50 10.13 0.45
C PRO A 50 7.01 10.51 -0.95
N TRP A 51 7.93 10.69 -1.90
CA TRP A 51 7.61 10.98 -3.29
C TRP A 51 6.79 9.87 -3.97
N ALA A 52 6.89 8.61 -3.53
CA ALA A 52 6.07 7.54 -4.09
C ALA A 52 4.62 7.64 -3.60
N LEU A 53 4.40 8.11 -2.38
CA LEU A 53 3.05 8.42 -1.89
C LEU A 53 2.46 9.60 -2.66
N GLU A 54 3.24 10.67 -2.87
CA GLU A 54 2.82 11.83 -3.67
C GLU A 54 2.44 11.41 -5.11
N LEU A 55 3.24 10.54 -5.76
CA LEU A 55 2.91 10.02 -7.10
C LEU A 55 1.63 9.18 -7.14
N LEU A 56 1.37 8.40 -6.08
CA LEU A 56 0.11 7.67 -5.97
C LEU A 56 -1.05 8.64 -5.82
N GLU A 57 -0.94 9.63 -4.94
CA GLU A 57 -1.96 10.65 -4.69
C GLU A 57 -2.25 11.52 -5.93
N ASP A 58 -1.21 11.84 -6.72
CA ASP A 58 -1.34 12.52 -8.01
C ASP A 58 -2.09 11.68 -9.06
N SER A 59 -2.03 10.36 -8.95
CA SER A 59 -2.79 9.43 -9.78
C SER A 59 -4.06 8.96 -9.07
N GLY A 60 -5.06 9.84 -8.99
CA GLY A 60 -6.30 9.59 -8.22
C GLY A 60 -6.95 8.21 -8.47
N SER A 61 -6.97 7.72 -9.72
CA SER A 61 -7.50 6.38 -10.02
C SER A 61 -6.68 5.25 -9.40
N LEU A 62 -5.35 5.33 -9.46
CA LEU A 62 -4.47 4.33 -8.87
C LEU A 62 -4.55 4.38 -7.33
N TYR A 63 -4.65 5.58 -6.76
CA TYR A 63 -4.86 5.76 -5.33
C TYR A 63 -6.17 5.13 -4.86
N ASP A 64 -7.27 5.38 -5.57
CA ASP A 64 -8.59 4.84 -5.24
C ASP A 64 -8.65 3.32 -5.39
N GLU A 65 -8.04 2.76 -6.45
CA GLU A 65 -7.92 1.31 -6.63
C GLU A 65 -7.12 0.66 -5.49
N LEU A 66 -5.99 1.25 -5.12
CA LEU A 66 -5.16 0.75 -4.02
C LEU A 66 -5.93 0.84 -2.69
N ARG A 67 -6.65 1.93 -2.42
CA ARG A 67 -7.52 2.06 -1.25
C ARG A 67 -8.60 0.99 -1.23
N ALA A 68 -9.28 0.75 -2.35
CA ALA A 68 -10.34 -0.25 -2.47
C ALA A 68 -9.81 -1.66 -2.22
N HIS A 69 -8.65 -2.00 -2.82
CA HIS A 69 -7.97 -3.28 -2.59
C HIS A 69 -7.69 -3.50 -1.11
N VAL A 70 -7.12 -2.47 -0.47
CA VAL A 70 -6.73 -2.51 0.94
C VAL A 70 -7.96 -2.59 1.86
N VAL A 71 -9.07 -1.90 1.54
CA VAL A 71 -10.35 -2.06 2.27
C VAL A 71 -10.90 -3.48 2.15
N GLY A 72 -10.82 -4.10 0.97
CA GLY A 72 -11.22 -5.51 0.78
C GLY A 72 -10.46 -6.44 1.72
N ARG A 73 -9.14 -6.30 1.79
CA ARG A 73 -8.30 -7.10 2.71
C ARG A 73 -8.64 -6.89 4.19
N LEU A 74 -9.05 -5.68 4.58
CA LEU A 74 -9.51 -5.40 5.95
C LEU A 74 -10.85 -6.09 6.25
N ALA A 75 -11.75 -6.16 5.27
CA ALA A 75 -13.02 -6.88 5.42
C ALA A 75 -12.77 -8.38 5.61
N ASP A 76 -11.90 -8.96 4.79
CA ASP A 76 -11.52 -10.38 4.89
C ASP A 76 -10.89 -10.71 6.26
N ALA A 77 -9.93 -9.89 6.70
CA ALA A 77 -9.27 -10.08 8.00
C ALA A 77 -10.26 -10.02 9.18
N ARG A 78 -11.29 -9.16 9.09
CA ARG A 78 -12.35 -9.08 10.10
C ARG A 78 -13.26 -10.30 10.08
N GLU A 79 -13.58 -10.83 8.91
CA GLU A 79 -14.43 -12.00 8.78
C GLU A 79 -13.73 -13.26 9.30
N MET A 80 -12.43 -13.41 9.01
CA MET A 80 -11.59 -14.46 9.59
C MET A 80 -11.57 -14.36 11.13
N ALA A 81 -11.33 -13.16 11.67
CA ALA A 81 -11.30 -12.95 13.13
C ALA A 81 -12.65 -13.20 13.83
N ARG A 82 -13.77 -13.13 13.11
CA ARG A 82 -15.09 -13.51 13.64
C ARG A 82 -15.34 -15.02 13.57
N SER A 83 -14.81 -15.68 12.54
CA SER A 83 -15.01 -17.11 12.31
C SER A 83 -14.15 -17.99 13.25
N ASP A 84 -13.07 -17.42 13.79
CA ASP A 84 -12.21 -18.05 14.81
C ASP A 84 -12.75 -17.95 16.26
N ARG A 85 -13.97 -17.43 16.46
CA ARG A 85 -14.59 -17.25 17.77
C ARG A 85 -15.80 -18.16 17.97
#